data_AF-A0A2H3GGW6-F1
#
_entry.id   AF-A0A2H3GGW6-F1
#
_cell.length_a   1.000
_cell.length_b   1.000
_cell.length_c   1.000
_cell.angle_alpha   90.00
_cell.angle_beta   90.00
_cell.angle_gamma   90.00
#
_symmetry.space_group_name_H-M   'P 1'
#
loop_
_entity.id
_entity.type
_entity.pdbx_description
1 polymer ?
#
loop_
_entity_poly.entity_id
_entity_poly.type
_entity_poly.pdbx_seq_one_letter_code
_entity_poly.pdbx_strand_id
1 'polypeptide(L)'
;MYNCVTTIKLTQTLSTAYWIAFGPHGPRAADPPGTGARVAWGVFIGLAASVALFGAVRVVAKPAPYTMTQEYQEETNEFLKNQKSDPFTGITSPGYAGKGMVQSPPKGN
;
A
#
# COMPACT_ATOMS: atom_id res chain seq x y z
N MET A 1 -23.63 56.03 18.97
CA MET A 1 -22.68 55.56 17.95
C MET A 1 -21.24 55.39 18.47
N TYR A 2 -20.78 56.19 19.44
CA TYR A 2 -19.42 56.09 19.99
C TYR A 2 -19.07 54.76 20.70
N ASN A 3 -20.01 54.14 21.44
CA ASN A 3 -19.74 52.86 22.12
C ASN A 3 -19.54 51.66 21.20
N CYS A 4 -20.16 51.65 20.01
CA CYS A 4 -20.03 50.57 19.02
C CYS A 4 -18.66 50.63 18.32
N VAL A 5 -18.18 51.83 17.99
CA VAL A 5 -16.88 52.00 17.33
C VAL A 5 -15.72 51.66 18.27
N THR A 6 -15.80 52.03 19.55
CA THR A 6 -14.76 51.72 20.55
C THR A 6 -14.69 50.23 20.86
N THR A 7 -15.82 49.53 20.92
CA THR A 7 -15.84 48.07 21.11
C THR A 7 -15.28 47.33 19.90
N ILE A 8 -15.59 47.76 18.67
CA ILE A 8 -15.00 47.17 17.44
C ILE A 8 -13.48 47.36 17.38
N LYS A 9 -12.97 48.53 17.78
CA LYS A 9 -11.52 48.78 17.82
C LYS A 9 -10.81 47.92 18.87
N LEU A 10 -11.43 47.71 20.03
CA LEU A 10 -10.91 46.84 21.09
C LEU A 10 -10.95 45.35 20.73
N THR A 11 -11.98 44.87 20.04
CA THR A 11 -12.04 43.46 19.60
C THR A 11 -10.99 43.16 18.53
N GLN A 12 -10.74 44.12 17.62
CA GLN A 12 -9.69 43.99 16.61
C GLN A 12 -8.28 43.95 17.25
N THR A 13 -8.01 44.81 18.23
CA THR A 13 -6.68 44.85 18.88
C THR A 13 -6.41 43.60 19.71
N LEU A 14 -7.41 43.07 20.41
CA LEU A 14 -7.29 41.82 21.18
C LEU A 14 -7.10 40.61 20.26
N SER A 15 -7.84 40.52 19.15
CA SER A 15 -7.64 39.48 18.14
C SER A 15 -6.24 39.51 17.54
N THR A 16 -5.72 40.72 17.28
CA THR A 16 -4.37 40.91 16.74
C THR A 16 -3.29 40.55 17.77
N ALA A 17 -3.45 40.95 19.03
CA ALA A 17 -2.54 40.60 20.11
C ALA A 17 -2.50 39.09 20.35
N TYR A 18 -3.66 38.42 20.32
CA TYR A 18 -3.76 36.97 20.39
C TYR A 18 -3.05 36.29 19.21
N TRP A 19 -3.25 36.80 17.99
CA TRP A 19 -2.55 36.30 16.80
C TRP A 19 -1.02 36.47 16.91
N ILE A 20 -0.52 37.58 17.46
CA ILE A 20 0.92 37.80 17.66
C ILE A 20 1.49 36.86 18.72
N ALA A 21 0.78 36.64 19.84
CA ALA A 21 1.26 35.81 20.94
C ALA A 21 1.12 34.29 20.68
N PHE A 22 0.06 33.87 19.97
CA PHE A 22 -0.32 32.46 19.86
C PHE A 22 -0.70 31.99 18.44
N GLY A 23 -0.55 32.85 17.43
CA GLY A 23 -0.81 32.45 16.04
C GLY A 23 0.16 31.40 15.51
N PRO A 24 -0.22 30.64 14.47
CA PRO A 24 0.63 29.65 13.79
C PRO A 24 1.71 30.32 12.92
N HIS A 25 2.64 31.03 13.56
CA HIS A 25 3.80 31.68 12.93
C HIS A 25 5.09 31.26 13.64
N GLY A 26 6.23 31.50 12.97
CA GLY A 26 7.55 31.18 13.51
C GLY A 26 7.69 29.71 13.90
N PRO A 27 8.23 29.38 15.11
CA PRO A 27 8.38 27.99 15.57
C PRO A 27 7.08 27.20 15.73
N ARG A 28 5.91 27.84 15.64
CA ARG A 28 4.58 27.21 15.73
C ARG A 28 3.85 27.16 14.39
N ALA A 29 4.55 27.44 13.30
CA ALA A 29 3.99 27.33 11.96
C ALA A 29 3.53 25.88 11.71
N ALA A 30 2.26 25.71 11.35
CA ALA A 30 1.75 24.44 10.85
C ALA A 30 2.30 24.19 9.44
N ASP A 31 2.22 22.94 8.99
CA ASP A 31 2.55 22.61 7.60
C ASP A 31 1.76 23.50 6.64
N PRO A 32 2.40 24.04 5.59
CA PRO A 32 1.70 24.89 4.63
C PRO A 32 0.56 24.10 3.98
N PRO A 33 -0.54 24.78 3.60
CA PRO A 33 -1.68 24.13 2.99
C PRO A 33 -1.24 23.38 1.72
N GLY A 34 -1.67 22.13 1.60
CA GLY A 34 -1.32 21.26 0.45
C GLY A 34 -0.10 20.35 0.66
N THR A 35 0.61 20.45 1.79
CA THR A 35 1.75 19.55 2.10
C THR A 35 1.34 18.08 2.11
N GLY A 36 0.19 17.73 2.70
CA GLY A 36 -0.31 16.35 2.72
C GLY A 36 -0.56 15.77 1.32
N ALA A 37 -1.14 16.57 0.42
CA ALA A 37 -1.35 16.15 -0.97
C ALA A 37 -0.01 15.96 -1.70
N ARG A 38 0.96 16.86 -1.48
CA ARG A 38 2.30 16.74 -2.08
C ARG A 38 3.03 15.47 -1.64
N VAL A 39 2.95 15.14 -0.35
CA VAL A 39 3.54 13.90 0.19
C VAL A 39 2.83 12.68 -0.39
N ALA A 40 1.49 12.66 -0.39
CA ALA A 40 0.71 11.54 -0.94
C ALA A 40 1.06 11.28 -2.41
N TRP A 41 1.12 12.33 -3.24
CA TRP A 41 1.52 12.21 -4.64
C TRP A 41 2.98 11.80 -4.80
N GLY A 42 3.89 12.32 -3.97
CA GLY A 42 5.30 11.92 -3.99
C GLY A 42 5.48 10.43 -3.69
N VAL A 43 4.77 9.90 -2.69
CA VAL A 43 4.77 8.47 -2.37
C VAL A 43 4.18 7.64 -3.52
N PHE A 44 3.06 8.08 -4.10
CA PHE A 44 2.45 7.40 -5.24
C PHE A 44 3.38 7.33 -6.44
N ILE A 45 4.07 8.43 -6.77
CA ILE A 45 5.04 8.48 -7.85
C ILE A 45 6.22 7.54 -7.56
N GLY A 46 6.72 7.53 -6.32
CA GLY A 46 7.81 6.62 -5.92
C GLY A 46 7.43 5.14 -6.06
N LEU A 47 6.22 4.77 -5.62
CA LEU A 47 5.69 3.41 -5.78
C LEU A 47 5.44 3.05 -7.25
N ALA A 48 4.90 3.97 -8.03
CA ALA A 48 4.69 3.75 -9.46
C ALA A 48 6.02 3.56 -10.19
N ALA A 49 7.03 4.37 -9.86
CA ALA A 49 8.36 4.27 -10.44
C ALA A 49 9.05 2.94 -10.08
N SER A 50 8.93 2.47 -8.84
CA SER A 50 9.52 1.19 -8.43
C SER A 50 8.86 -0.02 -9.11
N VAL A 51 7.53 -0.02 -9.22
CA VAL A 51 6.79 -1.06 -9.95
C VAL A 51 7.11 -1.02 -11.44
N ALA A 52 7.20 0.16 -12.05
CA ALA A 52 7.56 0.31 -13.46
C ALA A 52 8.98 -0.20 -13.73
N LEU A 53 9.94 0.13 -12.88
CA LEU A 53 11.32 -0.35 -13.00
C LEU A 53 11.40 -1.87 -12.85
N PHE A 54 10.75 -2.43 -11.82
CA PHE A 54 10.69 -3.87 -11.62
C PHE A 54 10.03 -4.58 -12.81
N GLY A 55 8.90 -4.06 -13.30
CA GLY A 55 8.20 -4.58 -14.46
C GLY A 55 9.06 -4.58 -15.71
N ALA A 56 9.77 -3.47 -15.98
CA ALA A 56 10.67 -3.36 -17.12
C ALA A 56 11.78 -4.42 -17.10
N VAL A 57 12.40 -4.64 -15.94
CA VAL A 57 13.42 -5.70 -15.78
C VAL A 57 12.79 -7.09 -15.89
N ARG A 58 11.60 -7.30 -15.32
CA ARG A 58 10.96 -8.62 -15.27
C ARG A 58 10.49 -9.13 -16.64
N VAL A 59 10.10 -8.23 -17.54
CA VAL A 59 9.67 -8.58 -18.91
C VAL A 59 10.83 -9.12 -19.76
N VAL A 60 12.06 -8.64 -19.52
CA VAL A 60 13.27 -9.09 -20.25
C VAL A 60 13.92 -10.32 -19.59
N ALA A 61 13.46 -10.72 -18.39
CA ALA A 61 14.02 -11.85 -17.67
C ALA A 61 13.69 -13.20 -18.35
N LYS A 62 14.45 -14.24 -17.99
CA LYS A 62 14.33 -15.60 -18.55
C LYS A 62 12.91 -16.16 -18.37
N PRO A 63 12.45 -17.03 -19.29
CA PRO A 63 11.15 -17.68 -19.17
C PRO A 63 11.06 -18.53 -17.91
N ALA A 64 9.83 -18.78 -17.45
CA ALA A 64 9.58 -19.63 -16.30
C ALA A 64 10.10 -21.07 -16.54
N PRO A 65 10.57 -21.77 -15.49
CA PRO A 65 10.98 -23.17 -15.61
C PRO A 65 9.79 -24.06 -15.92
N TYR A 66 10.04 -25.22 -16.54
CA TYR A 66 8.98 -26.16 -16.95
C TYR A 66 8.16 -26.71 -15.77
N THR A 67 8.71 -26.70 -14.55
CA THR A 67 8.04 -27.18 -13.33
C THR A 67 7.01 -26.20 -12.79
N MET A 68 6.98 -24.97 -13.31
CA MET A 68 6.04 -23.91 -12.91
C MET A 68 4.86 -23.83 -13.88
N THR A 69 4.25 -24.98 -14.17
CA THR A 69 2.97 -25.08 -14.91
C THR A 69 1.95 -25.83 -14.07
N GLN A 70 0.66 -25.58 -14.32
CA GLN A 70 -0.43 -26.19 -13.58
C GLN A 70 -0.39 -27.74 -13.64
N GLU A 71 -0.10 -28.31 -14.82
CA GLU A 71 -0.15 -29.76 -15.05
C GLU A 71 0.93 -30.47 -14.22
N TYR A 72 2.14 -29.93 -14.23
CA TYR A 72 3.25 -30.47 -13.42
C TYR A 72 2.94 -30.39 -11.91
N GLN A 73 2.27 -29.32 -11.48
CA GLN A 73 1.88 -29.13 -10.08
C GLN A 73 0.71 -30.05 -9.67
N GLU A 74 -0.20 -30.36 -10.59
CA GLU A 74 -1.27 -31.34 -10.39
C GLU A 74 -0.70 -32.77 -10.29
N GLU A 75 0.24 -33.14 -11.16
CA GLU A 75 0.97 -34.42 -11.05
C GLU A 75 1.74 -34.51 -9.72
N THR A 76 2.38 -33.41 -9.30
CA THR A 76 3.06 -33.33 -8.01
C THR A 76 2.08 -33.54 -6.86
N ASN A 77 0.88 -32.95 -6.94
CA ASN A 77 -0.16 -33.15 -5.94
C ASN A 77 -0.59 -34.63 -5.83
N GLU A 78 -0.72 -35.35 -6.94
CA GLU A 78 -1.01 -36.79 -6.93
C GLU A 78 0.12 -37.60 -6.30
N PHE A 79 1.37 -37.27 -6.64
CA PHE A 79 2.55 -37.88 -6.05
C PHE A 79 2.63 -37.66 -4.53
N LEU A 80 2.30 -36.46 -4.05
CA LEU A 80 2.26 -36.14 -2.61
C LEU A 80 1.12 -36.87 -1.89
N LYS A 81 -0.04 -37.03 -2.56
CA LYS A 81 -1.14 -37.83 -2.04
C LYS A 81 -0.75 -39.29 -1.86
N ASN A 82 -0.04 -39.85 -2.85
CA ASN A 82 0.45 -41.23 -2.79
C ASN A 82 1.44 -41.45 -1.64
N GLN A 83 2.25 -40.45 -1.30
CA GLN A 83 3.20 -40.50 -0.19
C GLN A 83 2.62 -40.10 1.17
N LYS A 84 1.34 -39.71 1.24
CA LYS A 84 0.69 -39.21 2.46
C LYS A 84 1.41 -38.00 3.06
N SER A 85 1.91 -37.10 2.20
CA SER A 85 2.58 -35.88 2.62
C SER A 85 1.59 -34.87 3.24
N ASP A 86 1.98 -34.26 4.35
CA ASP A 86 1.16 -33.33 5.15
C ASP A 86 -0.23 -33.84 5.58
N PRO A 87 -0.29 -34.89 6.42
CA PRO A 87 -1.53 -35.57 6.78
C PRO A 87 -2.41 -34.82 7.79
N PHE A 88 -1.90 -33.79 8.47
CA PHE A 88 -2.65 -33.09 9.52
C PHE A 88 -3.35 -31.82 9.00
N THR A 89 -2.68 -31.04 8.16
CA THR A 89 -3.16 -29.72 7.70
C THR A 89 -3.11 -29.54 6.18
N GLY A 90 -2.43 -30.44 5.47
CA GLY A 90 -2.12 -30.29 4.05
C GLY A 90 -2.94 -31.21 3.16
N ILE A 91 -2.38 -31.50 1.99
CA ILE A 91 -3.08 -32.10 0.86
C ILE A 91 -3.67 -33.49 1.13
N THR A 92 -3.15 -34.21 2.13
CA THR A 92 -3.62 -35.55 2.53
C THR A 92 -4.47 -35.57 3.78
N SER A 93 -4.75 -34.40 4.37
CA SER A 93 -5.58 -34.30 5.56
C SER A 93 -7.06 -34.62 5.28
N PRO A 94 -7.76 -35.27 6.23
CA PRO A 94 -9.17 -35.56 6.09
C PRO A 94 -9.98 -34.25 6.05
N GLY A 95 -10.49 -33.89 4.88
CA GLY A 95 -11.28 -32.67 4.67
C GLY A 95 -10.56 -31.53 3.93
N TYR A 96 -9.36 -31.77 3.36
CA TYR A 96 -8.67 -30.76 2.56
C TYR A 96 -9.43 -30.45 1.25
N ALA A 97 -9.89 -29.19 1.10
CA ALA A 97 -10.64 -28.70 -0.06
C ALA A 97 -9.87 -27.68 -0.92
N GLY A 98 -8.55 -27.56 -0.73
CA GLY A 98 -7.70 -26.60 -1.45
C GLY A 98 -7.13 -27.14 -2.77
N LYS A 99 -6.53 -26.25 -3.56
CA LYS A 99 -5.83 -26.58 -4.82
C LYS A 99 -4.45 -27.23 -4.63
N GLY A 100 -4.00 -27.44 -3.38
CA GLY A 100 -2.69 -28.02 -3.09
C GLY A 100 -1.55 -27.11 -3.53
N MET A 101 -0.53 -27.71 -4.14
CA MET A 101 0.69 -27.04 -4.63
C MET A 101 0.50 -26.28 -5.94
N VAL A 102 -0.73 -26.19 -6.48
CA VAL A 102 -1.00 -25.46 -7.72
C VAL A 102 -0.97 -23.96 -7.46
N GLN A 103 0.03 -23.29 -8.04
CA GLN A 103 0.28 -21.85 -7.95
C GLN A 103 0.37 -21.19 -9.32
N SER A 104 0.65 -21.97 -10.36
CA SER A 104 0.93 -21.46 -11.71
C SER A 104 -0.26 -21.63 -12.64
N PRO A 105 -0.41 -20.76 -13.66
CA PRO A 105 -1.38 -20.96 -14.73
C PRO A 105 -1.06 -22.23 -15.55
N PRO A 106 -2.02 -22.72 -16.35
CA PRO A 106 -1.77 -23.84 -17.26
C PRO A 106 -0.67 -23.48 -18.25
N LYS A 107 0.05 -24.51 -18.74
CA LYS A 107 1.11 -24.34 -19.72
C LYS A 107 0.51 -23.64 -20.94
N GLY A 108 0.95 -22.41 -21.19
CA GLY A 108 0.55 -21.68 -22.39
C GLY A 108 0.95 -22.45 -23.65
N ASN A 109 0.04 -22.54 -24.62
CA ASN A 109 0.34 -23.02 -25.97
C ASN A 109 1.19 -22.00 -26.72
#